data_AF-A0A482D384-F1
#
_entry.id   AF-A0A482D384-F1
#
_cell.length_a   1.000
_cell.length_b   1.000
_cell.length_c   1.000
_cell.angle_alpha   90.00
_cell.angle_beta   90.00
_cell.angle_gamma   90.00
#
_symmetry.space_group_name_H-M   'P 1'
#
loop_
_entity.id
_entity.type
_entity.pdbx_description
1 polymer ?
#
loop_
_entity_poly.entity_id
_entity_poly.type
_entity_poly.pdbx_seq_one_letter_code
_entity_poly.pdbx_strand_id
1 'polypeptide(L)'
;MKKYYLREGQAARRINKLVFKNIASYKGKYEIDFDISVLKKSGIVLISGNTGSGKSTILDCITLALYARIYRLDRSSADSISKGFESAYVRLTFTVSGKIYESFIELSIRQKETPQN
;
A
#
# COMPACT_ATOMS: atom_id res chain seq x y z
N MET A 1 9.79 -33.47 -8.19
CA MET A 1 9.47 -32.64 -7.00
C MET A 1 10.45 -31.48 -6.93
N LYS A 2 10.06 -30.24 -7.25
CA LYS A 2 10.98 -29.09 -7.26
C LYS A 2 11.24 -28.62 -5.82
N LYS A 3 12.47 -28.81 -5.33
CA LYS A 3 12.98 -28.20 -4.09
C LYS A 3 13.21 -26.70 -4.35
N TYR A 4 12.43 -25.84 -3.71
CA TYR A 4 12.71 -24.41 -3.64
C TYR A 4 13.87 -24.21 -2.66
N TYR A 5 15.10 -24.23 -3.18
CA TYR A 5 16.27 -23.82 -2.41
C TYR A 5 16.17 -22.31 -2.14
N LEU A 6 15.97 -21.93 -0.88
CA LEU A 6 16.32 -20.59 -0.40
C LEU A 6 17.84 -20.47 -0.54
N ARG A 7 18.31 -19.66 -1.50
CA ARG A 7 19.73 -19.32 -1.61
C ARG A 7 20.11 -18.49 -0.40
N GLU A 8 21.09 -18.94 0.38
CA GLU A 8 21.87 -18.07 1.25
C GLU A 8 22.40 -16.91 0.40
N GLY A 9 22.05 -15.68 0.79
CA GLY A 9 22.35 -14.46 0.03
C GLY A 9 21.14 -13.74 -0.58
N GLN A 10 19.90 -14.19 -0.37
CA GLN A 10 18.74 -13.36 -0.74
C GLN A 10 18.73 -12.08 0.11
N ALA A 11 18.99 -10.94 -0.54
CA ALA A 11 18.71 -9.62 -0.02
C ALA A 11 17.38 -9.64 0.75
N ALA A 12 17.42 -9.47 2.07
CA ALA A 12 16.22 -9.47 2.90
C ALA A 12 15.26 -8.39 2.37
N ARG A 13 14.15 -8.83 1.75
CA ARG A 13 13.08 -7.97 1.22
C ARG A 13 11.84 -8.19 2.05
N ARG A 14 11.37 -7.15 2.73
CA ARG A 14 10.22 -7.27 3.63
C ARG A 14 9.41 -5.98 3.66
N ILE A 15 8.10 -6.09 3.68
CA ILE A 15 7.21 -4.98 4.05
C ILE A 15 7.18 -4.91 5.58
N ASN A 16 7.53 -3.77 6.17
CA ASN A 16 7.59 -3.60 7.62
C ASN A 16 6.30 -2.96 8.14
N LYS A 17 5.86 -1.86 7.53
CA LYS A 17 4.71 -1.08 8.00
C LYS A 17 4.02 -0.37 6.85
N LEU A 18 2.69 -0.37 6.86
CA LEU A 18 1.86 0.39 5.94
C LEU A 18 0.99 1.37 6.74
N VAL A 19 1.03 2.65 6.40
CA VAL A 19 0.12 3.68 6.92
C VAL A 19 -0.57 4.33 5.74
N PHE A 20 -1.89 4.49 5.79
CA PHE A 20 -2.62 5.13 4.70
C PHE A 20 -3.85 5.86 5.22
N LYS A 21 -4.32 6.83 4.45
CA LYS A 21 -5.47 7.65 4.79
C LYS A 21 -6.35 7.89 3.58
N ASN A 22 -7.67 7.74 3.76
CA ASN A 22 -8.69 8.09 2.77
C ASN A 22 -8.51 7.40 1.40
N ILE A 23 -8.21 6.09 1.38
CA ILE A 23 -8.06 5.33 0.13
C ILE A 23 -9.26 4.38 -0.04
N ALA A 24 -9.96 4.51 -1.18
CA ALA A 24 -11.13 3.75 -1.58
C ALA A 24 -12.18 3.63 -0.47
N SER A 25 -12.39 2.43 0.09
CA SER A 25 -13.35 2.18 1.17
C SER A 25 -12.87 2.62 2.56
N TYR A 26 -11.58 2.88 2.75
CA TYR A 26 -11.00 3.25 4.04
C TYR A 26 -11.00 4.76 4.25
N LYS A 27 -11.95 5.25 5.04
CA LYS A 27 -12.08 6.67 5.42
C LYS A 27 -11.36 6.94 6.74
N GLY A 28 -10.49 7.94 6.79
CA GLY A 28 -9.61 8.19 7.95
C GLY A 28 -8.27 7.47 7.84
N LYS A 29 -7.48 7.51 8.92
CA LYS A 29 -6.11 6.96 8.97
C LYS A 29 -6.14 5.51 9.46
N TYR A 30 -5.39 4.66 8.77
CA TYR A 30 -5.19 3.25 9.12
C TYR A 30 -3.70 2.92 9.14
N GLU A 31 -3.32 1.96 9.98
CA GLU A 31 -1.95 1.48 10.15
C GLU A 31 -1.93 -0.05 10.26
N ILE A 32 -0.97 -0.68 9.59
CA ILE A 32 -0.71 -2.11 9.64
C ILE A 32 0.78 -2.31 9.90
N ASP A 33 1.10 -2.94 11.03
CA ASP A 33 2.46 -3.33 11.39
C ASP A 33 2.67 -4.82 11.03
N PHE A 34 3.53 -5.08 10.05
CA PHE A 34 3.87 -6.43 9.59
C PHE A 34 5.04 -7.03 10.38
N ASP A 35 5.69 -6.24 11.22
CA ASP A 35 6.87 -6.62 11.99
C ASP A 35 6.53 -7.24 13.36
N ILE A 36 5.24 -7.43 13.65
CA ILE A 36 4.74 -8.16 14.82
C ILE A 36 5.34 -9.58 14.82
N SER A 37 5.82 -10.01 15.99
CA SER A 37 6.67 -11.21 16.18
C SER A 37 6.09 -12.50 15.57
N VAL A 38 4.76 -12.64 15.52
CA VAL A 38 4.06 -13.78 14.91
C VAL A 38 4.20 -13.78 13.39
N LEU A 39 4.04 -12.62 12.75
CA LEU A 39 4.11 -12.47 11.28
C LEU A 39 5.55 -12.58 10.77
N LYS A 40 6.53 -12.10 11.56
CA LYS A 40 7.96 -12.23 11.23
C LYS A 40 8.43 -13.67 11.10
N LYS A 41 7.85 -14.59 11.88
CA LYS A 41 8.29 -16.00 11.93
C LYS A 41 7.63 -16.87 10.87
N SER A 42 6.37 -16.62 10.51
CA SER A 42 5.65 -17.43 9.52
C SER A 42 6.04 -17.10 8.08
N GLY A 43 6.42 -15.84 7.81
CA GLY A 43 6.60 -15.34 6.44
C GLY A 43 5.30 -15.28 5.62
N ILE A 44 4.15 -15.56 6.24
CA ILE A 44 2.83 -15.61 5.60
C ILE A 44 1.85 -14.74 6.39
N VAL A 45 1.11 -13.89 5.68
CA VAL A 45 0.05 -13.04 6.22
C VAL A 45 -1.28 -13.40 5.55
N LEU A 46 -2.34 -13.53 6.33
CA LEU A 46 -3.70 -13.70 5.83
C LEU A 46 -4.48 -12.38 5.96
N ILE A 47 -4.96 -11.84 4.85
CA ILE A 47 -5.90 -10.72 4.81
C ILE A 47 -7.29 -11.29 4.52
N SER A 48 -8.16 -11.33 5.53
CA SER A 48 -9.51 -11.92 5.44
C SER A 48 -10.62 -10.88 5.63
N GLY A 49 -11.83 -11.21 5.17
CA GLY A 49 -13.03 -10.37 5.27
C GLY A 49 -13.99 -10.53 4.08
N ASN A 50 -15.22 -10.05 4.22
CA ASN A 50 -16.26 -10.14 3.19
C ASN A 50 -15.90 -9.40 1.89
N THR A 51 -16.59 -9.69 0.79
CA THR A 51 -16.49 -8.91 -0.45
C THR A 51 -16.80 -7.43 -0.17
N GLY A 52 -15.99 -6.52 -0.71
CA GLY A 52 -16.12 -5.08 -0.46
C GLY A 52 -15.47 -4.56 0.83
N SER A 53 -14.89 -5.42 1.68
CA SER A 53 -14.26 -4.99 2.95
C SER A 53 -12.93 -4.22 2.79
N GLY A 54 -12.41 -4.08 1.57
CA GLY A 54 -11.19 -3.33 1.29
C GLY A 54 -9.89 -4.16 1.25
N LYS A 55 -9.95 -5.50 1.24
CA LYS A 55 -8.74 -6.35 1.13
C LYS A 55 -7.82 -5.97 -0.03
N SER A 56 -8.40 -5.78 -1.22
CA SER A 56 -7.64 -5.32 -2.41
C SER A 56 -7.08 -3.92 -2.22
N THR A 57 -7.77 -3.04 -1.48
CA THR A 57 -7.29 -1.69 -1.19
C THR A 57 -5.98 -1.70 -0.40
N ILE A 58 -5.79 -2.64 0.54
CA ILE A 58 -4.52 -2.78 1.25
C ILE A 58 -3.39 -3.10 0.28
N LEU A 59 -3.63 -4.03 -0.67
CA LEU A 59 -2.65 -4.37 -1.71
C LEU A 59 -2.39 -3.19 -2.65
N ASP A 60 -3.43 -2.44 -3.01
CA ASP A 60 -3.30 -1.23 -3.83
C ASP A 60 -2.41 -0.20 -3.15
N CYS A 61 -2.61 0.06 -1.86
CA CYS A 61 -1.78 0.98 -1.09
C CYS A 61 -0.30 0.58 -1.16
N ILE A 62 0.02 -0.71 -1.03
CA ILE A 62 1.40 -1.21 -1.16
C ILE A 62 1.93 -0.92 -2.57
N THR A 63 1.16 -1.26 -3.62
CA THR A 63 1.60 -1.00 -5.01
C THR A 63 1.73 0.48 -5.32
N LEU A 64 0.81 1.30 -4.81
CA LEU A 64 0.84 2.74 -4.94
C LEU A 64 2.13 3.26 -4.30
N ALA A 65 2.41 2.94 -3.05
CA ALA A 65 3.62 3.41 -2.37
C ALA A 65 4.93 2.96 -3.05
N LEU A 66 4.97 1.77 -3.66
CA LEU A 66 6.17 1.27 -4.33
C LEU A 66 6.35 1.81 -5.76
N TYR A 67 5.26 2.06 -6.48
CA TYR A 67 5.30 2.28 -7.93
C TYR A 67 4.56 3.53 -8.40
N ALA A 68 4.01 4.34 -7.48
CA ALA A 68 3.14 5.47 -7.76
C ALA A 68 1.94 5.12 -8.67
N ARG A 69 1.50 3.86 -8.65
CA ARG A 69 0.43 3.33 -9.50
C ARG A 69 -0.37 2.26 -8.77
N ILE A 70 -1.69 2.23 -9.02
CA ILE A 70 -2.57 1.13 -8.64
C ILE A 70 -2.88 0.31 -9.89
N TYR A 71 -2.38 -0.91 -9.97
CA TYR A 71 -2.43 -1.70 -11.21
C TYR A 71 -3.83 -2.13 -11.64
N ARG A 72 -4.75 -2.33 -10.70
CA ARG A 72 -6.13 -2.72 -11.03
C ARG A 72 -7.02 -1.57 -11.49
N LEU A 73 -6.54 -0.33 -11.34
CA LEU A 73 -7.24 0.86 -11.82
C LEU A 73 -6.58 1.26 -13.14
N ASP A 74 -7.29 1.09 -14.25
CA ASP A 74 -6.89 1.66 -15.56
C ASP A 74 -7.05 3.19 -15.61
N ARG A 75 -7.24 3.83 -14.45
CA ARG A 75 -7.52 5.25 -14.28
C ARG A 75 -6.50 5.91 -13.35
N SER A 76 -6.57 7.22 -13.25
CA SER A 76 -5.68 8.03 -12.40
C SER A 76 -5.66 7.52 -10.97
N SER A 77 -4.48 7.50 -10.33
CA SER A 77 -4.35 7.20 -8.90
C SER A 77 -5.19 8.13 -8.02
N ALA A 78 -5.50 9.35 -8.48
CA ALA A 78 -6.42 10.25 -7.78
C ALA A 78 -7.84 9.69 -7.62
N ASP A 79 -8.29 8.79 -8.50
CA ASP A 79 -9.60 8.12 -8.39
C ASP A 79 -9.68 7.16 -7.20
N SER A 80 -8.53 6.85 -6.59
CA SER A 80 -8.47 6.05 -5.37
C SER A 80 -8.76 6.85 -4.10
N ILE A 81 -8.84 8.19 -4.17
CA ILE A 81 -9.24 9.01 -3.02
C ILE A 81 -10.68 8.63 -2.62
N SER A 82 -10.89 8.34 -1.34
CA SER A 82 -12.22 8.04 -0.80
C SER A 82 -13.21 9.17 -1.11
N LYS A 83 -14.42 8.80 -1.54
CA LYS A 83 -15.50 9.76 -1.79
C LYS A 83 -15.72 10.70 -0.59
N GLY A 84 -15.77 11.99 -0.85
CA GLY A 84 -15.94 13.05 0.16
C GLY A 84 -14.64 13.56 0.78
N PHE A 85 -13.48 13.14 0.27
CA PHE A 85 -12.18 13.67 0.67
C PHE A 85 -11.46 14.29 -0.53
N GLU A 86 -10.67 15.32 -0.28
CA GLU A 86 -9.89 16.02 -1.30
C GLU A 86 -8.45 15.50 -1.41
N SER A 87 -7.98 14.82 -0.37
CA SER A 87 -6.65 14.23 -0.33
C SER A 87 -6.62 12.87 0.36
N ALA A 88 -5.60 12.11 -0.03
CA ALA A 88 -5.27 10.81 0.52
C ALA A 88 -3.76 10.63 0.53
N TYR A 89 -3.25 9.72 1.36
CA TYR A 89 -1.83 9.38 1.32
C TYR A 89 -1.60 7.92 1.63
N VAL A 90 -0.43 7.44 1.20
CA VAL A 90 0.13 6.15 1.60
C VAL A 90 1.60 6.33 1.98
N ARG A 91 1.99 5.68 3.08
CA ARG A 91 3.36 5.56 3.55
C ARG A 91 3.70 4.09 3.73
N LEU A 92 4.83 3.66 3.20
CA LEU A 92 5.29 2.29 3.28
C LEU A 92 6.72 2.25 3.78
N THR A 93 6.93 1.60 4.92
CA THR A 93 8.25 1.25 5.43
C THR A 93 8.58 -0.17 4.97
N PHE A 94 9.73 -0.37 4.34
CA PHE A 94 10.15 -1.68 3.83
C PHE A 94 11.67 -1.87 3.93
N THR A 95 12.11 -3.12 4.00
CA THR A 95 13.52 -3.51 4.11
C THR A 95 13.99 -4.07 2.77
N VAL A 96 15.17 -3.67 2.30
CA VAL A 96 15.86 -4.25 1.14
C VAL A 96 17.34 -4.43 1.48
N SER A 97 17.85 -5.66 1.35
CA SER A 97 19.25 -5.99 1.65
C SER A 97 19.67 -5.55 3.07
N GLY A 98 18.78 -5.67 4.06
CA GLY A 98 19.03 -5.29 5.45
C GLY A 98 18.94 -3.78 5.75
N LYS A 99 18.74 -2.93 4.73
CA LYS A 99 18.51 -1.49 4.90
C LYS A 99 17.01 -1.19 4.91
N ILE A 100 16.59 -0.29 5.78
CA ILE A 100 15.19 0.15 5.88
C ILE A 100 15.01 1.41 5.02
N TYR A 101 13.92 1.43 4.26
CA TYR A 101 13.50 2.54 3.41
C TYR A 101 12.06 2.92 3.76
N GLU A 102 11.72 4.17 3.47
CA GLU A 102 10.35 4.66 3.54
C GLU A 102 9.97 5.32 2.21
N SER A 103 8.80 4.98 1.71
CA SER A 103 8.15 5.69 0.61
C SER A 103 6.92 6.43 1.15
N PHE A 104 6.66 7.61 0.59
CA PHE A 104 5.48 8.41 0.89
C PHE A 104 4.89 8.96 -0.41
N ILE A 105 3.59 8.75 -0.60
CA ILE A 105 2.83 9.28 -1.72
C ILE A 105 1.61 9.99 -1.17
N GLU A 106 1.43 11.22 -1.62
CA GLU A 106 0.24 12.02 -1.38
C GLU A 106 -0.53 12.20 -2.69
N LEU A 107 -1.85 12.10 -2.60
CA LEU A 107 -2.79 12.29 -3.68
C LEU A 107 -3.68 13.46 -3.34
N SER A 108 -3.93 14.32 -4.31
CA SER A 108 -4.84 15.45 -4.19
C SER A 108 -5.72 15.54 -5.42
N ILE A 109 -7.01 15.85 -5.23
CA ILE A 109 -7.88 16.21 -6.35
C ILE A 109 -7.36 17.54 -6.93
N ARG A 110 -6.94 17.53 -8.19
CA ARG A 110 -6.67 18.78 -8.91
C ARG A 110 -8.02 19.48 -9.12
N GLN A 111 -8.20 20.67 -8.54
CA GLN A 111 -9.31 21.52 -8.94
C GLN A 111 -9.13 21.84 -10.43
N LYS A 112 -10.17 21.60 -11.24
CA LYS A 112 -10.22 22.21 -12.57
C LYS A 112 -10.39 23.71 -12.34
N GLU A 113 -9.37 24.49 -12.66
CA GLU A 113 -9.56 25.93 -12.87
C GLU A 113 -10.72 26.10 -13.86
N THR A 114 -11.76 26.83 -13.42
CA THR A 114 -12.82 27.23 -14.35
C THR A 114 -12.17 28.25 -15.28
N PRO A 115 -12.22 28.08 -16.62
CA PRO A 115 -11.70 29.10 -17.50
C PRO A 115 -12.48 30.39 -17.23
N GLN A 116 -11.76 31.45 -16.83
CA GLN A 116 -12.30 32.81 -16.83
C GLN A 116 -12.60 33.16 -18.29
N ASN A 117 -13.88 33.15 -18.65
CA ASN A 117 -14.38 33.88 -19.81
C ASN A 117 -14.58 35.34 -19.43
#